data_AF-A0A4Y2CY25-F1
#
_entry.id   AF-A0A4Y2CY25-F1
#
_cell.length_a   1.000
_cell.length_b   1.000
_cell.length_c   1.000
_cell.angle_alpha   90.00
_cell.angle_beta   90.00
_cell.angle_gamma   90.00
#
_symmetry.space_group_name_H-M   'P 1'
#
loop_
_entity.id
_entity.type
_entity.pdbx_description
1 polymer ?
#
loop_
_entity_poly.entity_id
_entity_poly.type
_entity_poly.pdbx_seq_one_letter_code
_entity_poly.pdbx_strand_id
1 'polypeptide(L)' 'MLSGGIVLLHDNARPHTAAATQELLDQFGWEIFGHPPYSPDLAPSDFHLFLKLKEFLGGKRFGSDEELENAV' A
#
# COMPACT_ATOMS: atom_id res chain seq x y z
N MET A 1 11.61 6.80 18.45
CA MET A 1 11.14 5.50 18.96
C MET A 1 9.78 5.27 18.32
N LEU A 2 9.57 4.14 17.66
CA LEU A 2 8.23 3.74 17.24
C LEU A 2 7.42 3.48 18.52
N SER A 3 6.20 4.02 18.62
CA SER A 3 5.32 3.72 19.74
C SER A 3 4.88 2.25 19.68
N GLY A 4 4.27 1.74 20.75
CA GLY A 4 3.66 0.40 20.74
C GLY A 4 2.40 0.29 19.86
N GLY A 5 2.05 1.35 19.12
CA GLY A 5 0.89 1.43 18.24
C GLY A 5 1.18 1.01 16.79
N ILE A 6 0.18 1.19 15.92
CA ILE A 6 0.32 0.93 14.49
C ILE A 6 1.01 2.14 13.84
N VAL A 7 2.03 1.84 13.04
CA VAL A 7 2.71 2.81 12.19
C VAL A 7 2.44 2.45 10.74
N LEU A 8 1.70 3.30 10.04
CA LEU A 8 1.29 3.13 8.65
C LEU A 8 2.32 3.75 7.70
N LEU A 9 2.82 2.94 6.76
CA LEU A 9 3.65 3.40 5.65
C LEU A 9 2.83 3.34 4.36
N HIS A 10 2.59 4.49 3.74
CA HIS A 10 1.93 4.60 2.43
C HIS A 10 2.58 5.72 1.61
N ASP A 11 2.33 5.75 0.30
CA ASP A 11 2.84 6.79 -0.59
C ASP A 11 2.04 8.11 -0.48
N ASN A 12 2.51 9.16 -1.15
CA ASN A 12 1.87 10.48 -1.10
C ASN A 12 0.75 10.66 -2.14
N ALA A 13 0.05 9.58 -2.51
CA ALA A 13 -1.10 9.69 -3.42
C ALA A 13 -2.17 10.63 -2.81
N ARG A 14 -2.85 11.42 -3.66
CA ARG A 14 -3.83 12.43 -3.21
C ARG A 14 -4.90 11.89 -2.25
N PRO A 15 -5.46 10.68 -2.44
CA PRO A 15 -6.41 10.11 -1.47
C PRO A 15 -5.78 9.84 -0.10
N HIS A 16 -4.51 9.46 -0.03
CA HIS A 16 -3.81 9.16 1.22
C HIS A 16 -3.44 10.41 2.02
N THR A 17 -3.17 11.53 1.33
CA THR A 17 -2.86 12.82 1.96
C THR A 17 -4.10 13.71 2.16
N ALA A 18 -5.30 13.25 1.76
CA ALA A 18 -6.53 14.02 1.92
C ALA A 18 -6.90 14.20 3.39
N ALA A 19 -7.49 15.35 3.74
CA ALA A 19 -7.85 15.67 5.12
C ALA A 19 -8.73 14.59 5.78
N ALA A 20 -9.76 14.11 5.07
CA ALA A 20 -10.64 13.06 5.56
C ALA A 20 -9.89 11.76 5.92
N THR A 21 -8.86 11.40 5.17
CA THR A 21 -8.03 10.22 5.43
C THR A 21 -7.16 10.44 6.66
N GLN A 22 -6.54 11.62 6.77
CA GLN A 22 -5.71 11.99 7.92
C GLN A 22 -6.53 12.02 9.23
N GLU A 23 -7.74 12.58 9.19
CA GLU A 23 -8.68 12.59 10.31
C GLU A 23 -9.08 11.17 10.75
N LEU A 24 -9.31 10.26 9.80
CA LEU A 24 -9.65 8.87 10.11
C LEU A 24 -8.47 8.13 10.75
N LEU A 25 -7.25 8.33 10.25
CA LEU A 25 -6.04 7.71 10.81
C LEU A 25 -5.76 8.21 12.23
N ASP A 26 -5.99 9.49 12.50
CA ASP A 26 -5.91 10.06 13.85
C ASP A 26 -6.96 9.45 14.79
N GLN A 27 -8.20 9.27 14.33
CA GLN A 27 -9.25 8.58 15.11
C GLN A 27 -8.88 7.13 15.46
N PHE A 28 -8.14 6.45 14.59
CA PHE A 28 -7.61 5.11 14.87
C PHE A 28 -6.36 5.12 15.77
N GLY A 29 -5.75 6.29 15.99
CA GLY A 29 -4.49 6.42 16.72
C GLY A 29 -3.30 5.84 15.96
N TRP A 30 -3.34 5.86 14.63
CA TRP A 30 -2.27 5.32 13.78
C TRP A 30 -1.27 6.43 13.47
N GLU A 31 0.01 6.15 13.69
CA GLU A 31 1.09 7.05 13.28
C GLU A 31 1.38 6.85 11.80
N ILE A 32 1.66 7.94 11.07
CA ILE A 32 2.05 7.86 9.66
C ILE A 32 3.56 7.97 9.56
N PHE A 33 4.20 6.99 8.92
CA PHE A 33 5.61 7.04 8.62
C PHE A 33 5.86 7.95 7.42
N GLY A 34 6.80 8.89 7.54
CA GLY A 34 7.12 9.81 6.47
C GLY A 34 7.65 9.09 5.22
N HIS A 35 7.00 9.32 4.07
CA HIS A 35 7.41 8.77 2.79
C HIS A 35 7.84 9.90 1.83
N PRO A 36 9.05 9.87 1.27
CA PRO A 36 9.48 10.88 0.31
C PRO A 36 8.74 10.75 -1.03
N PRO A 37 8.47 11.85 -1.76
CA PRO A 37 7.89 11.79 -3.10
C PRO A 37 8.71 10.92 -4.05
N TYR A 38 8.02 10.23 -4.97
CA TYR A 38 8.62 9.44 -6.06
C TYR A 38 9.61 8.35 -5.61
N SER A 39 9.37 7.74 -4.45
CA SER A 39 10.29 6.74 -3.87
C SER A 39 9.67 5.34 -3.74
N PRO A 40 9.21 4.72 -4.85
CA PRO A 40 8.62 3.38 -4.81
C PRO A 40 9.63 2.31 -4.35
N ASP A 41 10.93 2.56 -4.49
CA ASP A 41 12.01 1.71 -3.97
C ASP A 41 12.05 1.68 -2.43
N LEU A 42 11.41 2.63 -1.75
CA LEU A 42 11.27 2.67 -0.30
C LEU A 42 9.93 2.12 0.20
N ALA A 43 9.03 1.74 -0.70
CA ALA A 43 7.73 1.17 -0.37
C ALA A 43 7.76 -0.37 -0.47
N PRO A 44 7.67 -1.13 0.64
CA PRO A 44 7.72 -2.59 0.62
C PRO A 44 6.66 -3.24 -0.27
N SER A 45 5.49 -2.61 -0.39
CA SER A 45 4.44 -3.01 -1.33
C SER A 45 4.96 -3.00 -2.78
N ASP A 46 5.67 -1.94 -3.19
CA ASP A 46 6.11 -1.76 -4.57
C ASP A 46 7.37 -2.57 -4.89
N PHE A 47 8.43 -2.46 -4.08
CA PHE A 47 9.71 -3.09 -4.40
C PHE A 47 9.74 -4.60 -4.13
N HIS A 48 8.89 -5.11 -3.23
CA HIS A 48 8.89 -6.53 -2.84
C HIS A 48 7.59 -7.24 -3.23
N LEU A 49 6.45 -6.83 -2.67
CA LEU A 49 5.19 -7.57 -2.83
C LEU A 49 4.71 -7.58 -4.28
N PHE A 50 4.53 -6.40 -4.89
CA PHE A 50 4.04 -6.28 -6.26
C PHE A 50 5.04 -6.78 -7.29
N LEU A 51 6.34 -6.72 -7.00
CA LEU A 51 7.35 -7.35 -7.85
C LEU A 51 7.11 -8.87 -7.93
N LYS A 52 6.93 -9.53 -6.79
CA LYS A 52 6.64 -10.97 -6.73
C LYS A 52 5.27 -11.32 -7.31
N LEU A 53 4.27 -10.47 -7.09
CA LEU A 53 2.95 -10.66 -7.67
C LEU A 53 2.99 -10.57 -9.20
N LYS A 54 3.76 -9.62 -9.77
CA LYS A 54 3.97 -9.52 -11.23
C LYS A 54 4.63 -10.78 -11.80
N GLU A 55 5.62 -11.34 -11.11
CA GLU A 55 6.23 -12.62 -11.49
C GLU A 55 5.20 -13.75 -11.48
N PHE A 56 4.36 -13.83 -10.44
CA PHE A 56 3.33 -14.86 -10.31
C PHE A 56 2.20 -14.74 -11.33
N LEU A 57 1.78 -13.52 -11.67
CA LEU A 57 0.71 -13.25 -12.64
C LEU A 57 1.21 -13.23 -14.10
N GLY A 58 2.51 -13.16 -14.32
CA GLY A 58 3.12 -13.06 -15.64
C GLY A 58 2.63 -14.12 -16.61
N GLY A 59 2.06 -13.67 -17.73
CA GLY A 59 1.59 -14.54 -18.81
C GLY A 59 0.25 -15.24 -18.56
N LYS A 60 -0.35 -15.09 -17.38
CA LYS A 60 -1.71 -15.61 -17.10
C LYS A 60 -2.76 -14.71 -17.75
N ARG A 61 -3.87 -15.31 -18.17
CA ARG A 61 -5.08 -14.62 -18.63
C ARG A 61 -6.23 -15.13 -17.80
N PHE A 62 -7.08 -14.20 -17.37
CA PHE A 62 -8.27 -14.48 -16.58
C PHE A 62 -9.49 -14.07 -17.41
N GLY A 63 -10.55 -14.86 -17.35
CA GLY A 63 -11.80 -14.63 -18.09
C GLY A 63 -12.79 -13.73 -17.36
N SER A 64 -12.58 -13.47 -16.07
CA SER A 64 -13.40 -12.60 -15.23
C SER A 64 -12.57 -12.00 -14.08
N ASP A 65 -13.11 -10.96 -13.45
CA ASP A 65 -12.51 -10.37 -12.26
C ASP A 65 -12.51 -11.37 -11.08
N GLU A 66 -13.57 -12.19 -10.94
CA GLU A 66 -13.64 -13.24 -9.91
C GLU A 66 -12.52 -14.28 -10.05
N GLU A 67 -12.15 -14.65 -11.28
CA GLU A 67 -11.04 -15.58 -11.51
C GLU A 67 -9.69 -14.96 -11.13
N LEU A 68 -9.52 -13.65 -11.41
CA LEU A 68 -8.33 -12.91 -11.01
C LEU A 68 -8.25 -12.75 -9.48
N GLU A 69 -9.36 -12.39 -8.82
CA GLU A 69 -9.44 -12.22 -7.37
C GLU A 69 -9.09 -13.52 -6.62
N ASN A 70 -9.59 -14.67 -7.09
CA ASN A 70 -9.24 -15.97 -6.49
C ASN A 70 -7.78 -16.39 -6.68
N ALA A 71 -7.06 -15.77 -7.62
CA ALA A 71 -5.67 -16.09 -7.89
C ALA A 71 -4.67 -15.25 -7.07
N VAL A 72 -5.09 -14.12 -6.51
CA VAL A 72 -4.21 -13.11 -5.87
C VAL A 72 -4.26 -13.21 -4.35
#